data_AF-A0A1F0NRE0-F1
#
_entry.id   AF-A0A1F0NRE0-F1
#
_cell.length_a   1.000
_cell.length_b   1.000
_cell.length_c   1.000
_cell.angle_alpha   90.00
_cell.angle_beta   90.00
_cell.angle_gamma   90.00
#
_symmetry.space_group_name_H-M   'P 1'
#
loop_
_entity.id
_entity.type
_entity.pdbx_description
1 polymer ?
#
loop_
_entity_poly.entity_id
_entity_poly.type
_entity_poly.pdbx_seq_one_letter_code
_entity_poly.pdbx_strand_id
1 'polypeptide(L)' 'MKENALRRLAFHEVVFDDGRILHHAVIEVCGNEVLNSYTFSGETAMTEWIGGKAFVEKGKIRMLNV' A
#
# COMPACT_ATOMS: atom_id res chain seq x y z
N MET A 1 8.18 7.60 -21.89
CA MET A 1 7.34 6.88 -20.90
C MET A 1 7.45 7.67 -19.60
N LYS A 2 6.35 8.05 -18.95
CA LYS A 2 6.47 8.63 -17.59
C LYS A 2 6.95 7.51 -16.68
N GLU A 3 8.18 7.64 -16.20
CA GLU A 3 8.73 6.77 -15.18
C GLU A 3 7.88 6.98 -13.93
N ASN A 4 7.10 5.97 -13.52
CA ASN A 4 6.34 6.08 -12.28
C ASN A 4 7.36 6.04 -11.13
N ALA A 5 7.45 7.12 -10.37
CA ALA A 5 8.33 7.16 -9.20
C ALA A 5 7.84 6.19 -8.10
N LEU A 6 8.78 5.68 -7.31
CA LEU A 6 8.48 4.90 -6.10
C LEU A 6 7.66 5.73 -5.11
N ARG A 7 6.55 5.17 -4.63
CA ARG A 7 5.70 5.79 -3.61
C ARG A 7 5.50 4.83 -2.44
N ARG A 8 5.34 5.39 -1.25
CA ARG A 8 4.97 4.67 -0.02
C ARG A 8 3.59 5.12 0.40
N LEU A 9 2.65 4.19 0.47
CA LEU A 9 1.26 4.47 0.81
C LEU A 9 0.94 3.77 2.14
N ALA A 10 0.56 4.53 3.16
CA ALA A 10 0.18 3.99 4.46
C ALA A 10 -1.35 3.84 4.59
N PHE A 11 -1.80 2.66 5.02
CA PHE A 11 -3.20 2.31 5.23
C PHE A 11 -3.42 1.76 6.65
N HIS A 12 -4.65 1.88 7.15
CA HIS A 12 -5.02 1.22 8.40
C HIS A 12 -5.07 -0.30 8.22
N GLU A 13 -5.59 -0.76 7.08
CA GLU A 13 -5.70 -2.18 6.76
C GLU A 13 -5.42 -2.44 5.27
N VAL A 14 -4.66 -3.50 4.95
CA VAL A 14 -4.47 -3.99 3.59
C VAL A 14 -4.76 -5.48 3.53
N VAL A 15 -5.65 -5.88 2.62
CA VAL A 15 -6.05 -7.28 2.40
C VAL A 15 -5.46 -7.80 1.09
N PHE A 16 -4.82 -8.95 1.15
CA PHE A 16 -4.21 -9.64 0.00
C PHE A 16 -5.13 -10.74 -0.55
N ASP A 17 -4.88 -11.17 -1.78
CA ASP A 17 -5.64 -12.20 -2.48
C ASP A 17 -5.55 -13.59 -1.85
N ASP A 18 -4.47 -13.87 -1.12
CA ASP A 18 -4.29 -15.08 -0.29
C ASP A 18 -5.04 -15.02 1.05
N GLY A 19 -5.77 -13.93 1.32
CA GLY A 19 -6.50 -13.70 2.57
C GLY A 19 -5.64 -13.14 3.69
N ARG A 20 -4.33 -12.90 3.48
CA ARG A 20 -3.48 -12.22 4.45
C ARG A 20 -3.95 -10.79 4.67
N ILE A 21 -3.93 -10.34 5.93
CA ILE A 21 -4.28 -8.98 6.31
C ILE A 21 -3.09 -8.34 7.03
N LEU A 22 -2.71 -7.14 6.61
CA LEU A 22 -1.76 -6.30 7.33
C LEU A 22 -2.49 -5.12 7.97
N HIS A 23 -2.31 -4.95 9.27
CA HIS A 23 -2.76 -3.76 10.00
C HIS A 23 -1.61 -2.76 10.11
N HIS A 24 -1.93 -1.48 9.97
CA HIS A 24 -0.97 -0.38 9.98
C HIS A 24 0.14 -0.67 8.97
N ALA A 25 -0.24 -0.68 7.70
CA ALA A 25 0.59 -1.18 6.62
C ALA A 25 1.14 -0.04 5.76
N VAL A 26 2.42 -0.13 5.40
CA VAL A 26 3.00 0.63 4.28
C VAL A 26 3.11 -0.28 3.08
N ILE A 27 2.61 0.19 1.94
CA ILE A 27 2.73 -0.46 0.64
C ILE A 27 3.64 0.39 -0.24
N GLU A 28 4.75 -0.21 -0.70
CA GLU A 28 5.65 0.43 -1.66
C GLU A 28 5.17 0.09 -3.07
N VAL A 29 4.93 1.11 -3.89
CA VAL A 29 4.37 0.96 -5.24
C VAL A 29 5.16 1.72 -6.30
N CYS A 30 5.17 1.16 -7.51
CA CYS A 30 5.54 1.87 -8.73
C CYS A 30 4.30 1.95 -9.64
N GLY A 31 3.67 3.12 -9.69
CA GLY A 31 2.32 3.24 -10.26
C GLY A 31 1.31 2.55 -9.36
N ASN A 32 0.76 1.42 -9.81
CA ASN A 32 -0.11 0.55 -9.01
C ASN A 32 0.48 -0.84 -8.72
N GLU A 33 1.67 -1.14 -9.25
CA GLU A 33 2.37 -2.39 -8.99
C GLU A 33 2.97 -2.34 -7.58
N VAL A 34 2.67 -3.36 -6.77
CA VAL A 34 3.19 -3.52 -5.41
C VAL A 34 4.57 -4.14 -5.46
N LEU A 35 5.55 -3.43 -4.90
CA LEU A 35 6.94 -3.89 -4.82
C LEU A 35 7.26 -4.48 -3.46
N ASN A 36 6.65 -3.93 -2.40
CA ASN A 36 6.88 -4.35 -1.03
C ASN A 36 5.70 -4.00 -0.12
N SER A 37 5.58 -4.70 1.01
CA SER A 37 4.54 -4.47 2.01
C SER A 37 5.03 -4.83 3.41
N TYR A 38 4.82 -3.95 4.39
CA TYR A 38 5.21 -4.20 5.78
C TYR A 38 4.31 -3.44 6.76
N THR A 39 4.24 -3.93 8.00
CA THR A 39 3.58 -3.23 9.11
C THR A 39 4.53 -2.21 9.73
N PHE A 40 4.03 -1.05 10.15
CA PHE A 40 4.80 -0.02 10.84
C PHE A 40 4.29 0.23 12.26
N SER A 41 5.19 0.66 13.14
CA SER A 41 4.88 1.01 14.54
C SER A 41 5.15 2.48 14.88
N GLY A 42 5.56 3.29 13.89
CA GLY A 42 5.85 4.71 14.05
C GLY A 42 5.89 5.44 12.71
N GLU A 43 6.26 6.71 12.71
CA GLU A 43 6.31 7.51 11.49
C GLU A 43 7.38 7.01 10.51
N THR A 44 7.00 6.83 9.25
CA THR A 44 7.90 6.42 8.17
C THR A 44 8.16 7.59 7.22
N ALA A 45 9.44 7.89 6.98
CA ALA A 45 9.83 8.98 6.10
C ALA A 45 9.31 8.77 4.67
N MET A 46 8.95 9.88 4.01
CA MET A 46 8.51 9.91 2.61
C MET A 46 7.30 8.97 2.35
N THR A 47 6.35 8.94 3.30
CA THR A 47 5.15 8.11 3.23
C THR A 47 3.90 8.97 3.12
N GLU A 48 3.05 8.63 2.16
CA GLU A 48 1.73 9.22 1.98
C GLU A 48 0.73 8.51 2.89
N TRP A 49 0.12 9.27 3.80
CA TRP A 49 -0.84 8.74 4.77
C TRP A 49 -2.25 8.71 4.16
N ILE A 50 -2.62 7.57 3.57
CA ILE A 50 -3.94 7.38 2.95
C ILE A 50 -4.98 7.01 3.99
N GLY A 51 -4.61 6.20 4.99
CA GLY A 51 -5.53 5.66 5.98
C GLY A 51 -6.51 4.65 5.36
N GLY A 52 -7.60 4.33 6.06
CA GLY A 52 -8.63 3.44 5.53
C GLY A 52 -8.14 2.04 5.13
N LYS A 53 -8.83 1.43 4.15
CA LYS A 53 -8.60 0.06 3.70
C LYS A 53 -8.23 0.01 2.23
N ALA A 54 -7.23 -0.80 1.89
CA ALA A 54 -6.89 -1.13 0.51
C ALA A 54 -6.84 -2.64 0.27
N PHE A 55 -6.82 -3.01 -1.01
CA PHE A 55 -6.74 -4.39 -1.45
C PHE A 55 -5.55 -4.57 -2.39
N VAL A 56 -4.84 -5.68 -2.26
CA VAL A 56 -3.80 -6.10 -3.19
C VAL A 56 -4.31 -7.32 -3.94
N GLU A 57 -4.51 -7.14 -5.25
CA GLU A 57 -5.02 -8.18 -6.13
C GLU A 57 -4.05 -8.37 -7.28
N LYS A 58 -3.53 -9.59 -7.48
CA LYS A 58 -2.58 -9.89 -8.58
C LYS A 58 -1.38 -8.94 -8.60
N GLY A 59 -0.83 -8.65 -7.41
CA GLY A 59 0.31 -7.74 -7.24
C GLY A 59 -0.01 -6.26 -7.43
N LYS A 60 -1.27 -5.86 -7.55
CA LYS A 60 -1.68 -4.46 -7.76
C LYS A 60 -2.49 -3.92 -6.61
N ILE A 61 -2.20 -2.69 -6.22
CA ILE A 61 -3.02 -2.00 -5.21
C ILE A 61 -4.30 -1.44 -5.83
N ARG A 62 -5.42 -1.64 -5.12
CA ARG A 62 -6.73 -1.05 -5.40
C ARG A 62 -7.23 -0.34 -4.16
N MET A 63 -7.52 0.94 -4.33
CA MET A 63 -8.10 1.80 -3.30
C MET A 63 -9.59 1.97 -3.61
N LEU A 64 -10.44 1.82 -2.60
CA LEU A 64 -11.83 2.25 -2.70
C LEU A 64 -11.84 3.75 -2.39
N ASN A 65 -12.14 4.59 -3.38
CA ASN A 65 -12.52 5.97 -3.08
C ASN A 65 -13.86 5.92 -2.35
N VAL A 66 -13.87 6.33 -1.08
CA VAL A 66 -15.09 6.65 -0.33
C VAL A 66 -15.30 8.16 -0.42
#